data_AF-A0A843IYI8-F1
#
_entry.id   AF-A0A843IYI8-F1
#
_cell.length_a   1.000
_cell.length_b   1.000
_cell.length_c   1.000
_cell.angle_alpha   90.00
_cell.angle_beta   90.00
_cell.angle_gamma   90.00
#
_symmetry.space_group_name_H-M   'P 1'
#
loop_
_entity.id
_entity.type
_entity.pdbx_description
1 polymer ?
#
loop_
_entity_poly.entity_id
_entity_poly.type
_entity_poly.pdbx_seq_one_letter_code
_entity_poly.pdbx_strand_id
1 'polypeptide(L)' 'MSRQLFTVGPVHVEADSLMAQTKPMITHRCKEYKALHGAIVEKIRKALCTDDDVFLVGGS' A
#
# COMPACT_ATOMS: atom_id res chain seq x y z
N MET A 1 8.41 20.38 -12.18
CA MET A 1 9.29 19.29 -12.66
C MET A 1 9.34 18.22 -11.59
N SER A 2 8.98 16.97 -11.90
CA SER A 2 9.31 15.86 -11.00
C SER A 2 10.83 15.69 -10.98
N ARG A 3 11.42 15.61 -9.79
CA ARG A 3 12.83 15.21 -9.66
C ARG A 3 12.90 13.71 -9.93
N GLN A 4 13.78 13.29 -10.83
CA GLN A 4 14.14 11.87 -10.95
C GLN A 4 15.03 11.50 -9.76
N LEU A 5 14.65 10.44 -9.05
CA LEU A 5 15.34 9.97 -7.84
C LEU A 5 16.05 8.65 -8.16
N PHE A 6 17.34 8.72 -8.48
CA PHE A 6 18.22 7.57 -8.73
C PHE A 6 18.98 7.14 -7.47
N THR A 7 18.28 7.10 -6.33
CA THR A 7 18.80 6.67 -5.03
C THR A 7 18.33 5.25 -4.71
N VAL A 8 18.90 4.61 -3.69
CA VAL A 8 18.48 3.27 -3.23
C VAL A 8 17.13 3.25 -2.50
N GLY A 9 16.56 4.42 -2.21
CA GLY A 9 15.36 4.59 -1.41
C GLY A 9 15.47 5.84 -0.52
N PRO A 10 14.42 6.67 -0.40
CA PRO A 10 13.17 6.65 -1.17
C PRO A 10 13.41 6.93 -2.67
N VAL A 11 12.47 6.49 -3.52
CA VAL A 11 12.50 6.67 -4.98
C VAL A 11 11.25 7.40 -5.47
N HIS A 12 11.18 7.68 -6.77
CA HIS A 12 9.98 8.27 -7.37
C HIS A 12 8.76 7.36 -7.16
N VAL A 13 7.65 7.93 -6.71
CA VAL A 13 6.38 7.23 -6.51
C VAL A 13 5.47 7.50 -7.70
N GLU A 14 4.91 6.43 -8.28
CA GLU A 14 3.98 6.52 -9.41
C GLU A 14 2.78 7.42 -9.12
N ALA A 15 2.34 8.17 -10.14
CA ALA A 15 1.30 9.19 -10.02
C ALA A 15 -0.01 8.63 -9.42
N ASP A 16 -0.42 7.45 -9.85
CA ASP A 16 -1.64 6.78 -9.36
C ASP A 16 -1.58 6.47 -7.86
N SER A 17 -0.39 6.13 -7.34
CA SER A 17 -0.18 5.86 -5.91
C SER A 17 -0.25 7.13 -5.08
N LEU A 18 0.26 8.26 -5.61
CA LEU A 18 0.13 9.57 -4.96
C LEU A 18 -1.32 10.06 -5.00
N MET A 19 -2.02 9.89 -6.13
CA MET A 19 -3.43 10.25 -6.26
C MET A 19 -4.32 9.44 -5.32
N ALA A 20 -4.04 8.15 -5.12
CA ALA A 20 -4.79 7.31 -4.19
C ALA A 20 -4.73 7.82 -2.74
N GLN A 21 -3.65 8.49 -2.34
CA GLN A 21 -3.47 9.06 -0.99
C GLN A 21 -4.29 10.33 -0.76
N THR A 22 -4.86 10.93 -1.82
CA THR A 22 -5.73 12.12 -1.69
C THR A 22 -7.17 11.79 -1.28
N LYS A 23 -7.51 10.50 -1.22
CA LYS A 23 -8.84 10.03 -0.82
C LYS A 23 -9.11 10.34 0.66
N PRO A 24 -10.37 10.62 1.05
CA PRO A 24 -10.72 10.80 2.44
C PRO A 24 -10.35 9.60 3.32
N MET A 25 -9.97 9.89 4.56
CA MET A 25 -9.69 8.85 5.56
C MET A 25 -10.94 8.02 5.86
N ILE A 26 -10.75 6.70 5.96
CA ILE A 26 -11.79 5.75 6.36
C ILE A 26 -11.46 5.13 7.72
N THR A 27 -12.49 4.76 8.49
CA THR A 27 -12.29 4.16 9.82
C THR A 27 -11.87 2.69 9.70
N HIS A 28 -10.99 2.22 10.60
CA HIS A 28 -10.50 0.83 10.61
C HIS A 28 -11.57 -0.25 10.85
N ARG A 29 -12.79 0.13 11.26
CA ARG A 29 -13.92 -0.80 11.49
C ARG A 29 -14.99 -0.75 10.42
N CYS A 30 -14.85 0.08 9.37
CA CYS A 30 -15.87 0.14 8.32
C CYS A 30 -15.75 -1.04 7.34
N LYS A 31 -16.85 -1.34 6.64
CA LYS A 31 -16.91 -2.40 5.62
C LYS A 31 -15.92 -2.16 4.49
N GLU A 32 -15.75 -0.89 4.10
CA GLU A 32 -14.82 -0.46 3.05
C GLU A 32 -13.37 -0.78 3.43
N TYR A 33 -12.95 -0.45 4.65
CA TYR A 33 -11.61 -0.78 5.14
C TYR A 33 -11.39 -2.29 5.16
N LYS A 34 -12.37 -3.08 5.64
CA LYS A 34 -12.27 -4.54 5.66
C LYS A 34 -12.04 -5.12 4.26
N ALA A 35 -12.77 -4.62 3.26
CA ALA A 35 -12.61 -5.04 1.86
C ALA A 35 -11.24 -4.64 1.29
N LEU A 36 -10.82 -3.39 1.53
CA LEU A 36 -9.51 -2.88 1.10
C LEU A 36 -8.36 -3.67 1.72
N HIS A 37 -8.40 -3.90 3.03
CA HIS A 37 -7.38 -4.65 3.76
C HIS A 37 -7.25 -6.09 3.25
N GLY A 38 -8.38 -6.78 3.04
CA GLY A 38 -8.38 -8.13 2.47
C GLY A 38 -7.74 -8.17 1.07
N ALA A 39 -8.07 -7.21 0.21
CA ALA A 39 -7.48 -7.12 -1.12
C ALA A 39 -5.96 -6.83 -1.10
N ILE A 40 -5.47 -6.08 -0.10
CA ILE A 40 -4.03 -5.85 0.11
C ILE A 40 -3.34 -7.14 0.55
N VAL A 41 -3.88 -7.83 1.55
CA VAL A 41 -3.34 -9.10 2.06
C VAL A 41 -3.19 -10.14 0.93
N GLU A 42 -4.21 -10.29 0.10
CA GLU A 42 -4.18 -11.21 -1.04
C GLU A 42 -3.10 -10.87 -2.08
N LYS A 43 -2.84 -9.58 -2.31
CA LYS A 43 -1.77 -9.15 -3.21
C LYS A 43 -0.38 -9.38 -2.60
N ILE A 44 -0.21 -9.13 -1.31
CA ILE A 44 1.06 -9.37 -0.61
C ILE A 44 1.38 -10.86 -0.57
N ARG A 45 0.38 -11.71 -0.28
CA ARG A 45 0.50 -13.17 -0.34
C ARG A 45 1.11 -13.64 -1.66
N LYS A 46 0.57 -13.14 -2.77
CA LYS A 46 1.05 -13.44 -4.13
C LYS A 46 2.44 -12.87 -4.39
N ALA A 47 2.71 -11.63 -3.97
CA ALA A 47 4.01 -11.00 -4.17
C ALA A 47 5.15 -11.70 -3.40
N LEU A 48 4.83 -12.27 -2.24
CA LEU A 48 5.77 -13.00 -1.38
C LEU A 48 5.78 -14.51 -1.63
N CYS A 49 4.89 -15.03 -2.49
CA CYS A 49 4.74 -16.47 -2.77
C CYS A 49 4.58 -17.32 -1.49
N THR A 50 3.72 -16.89 -0.56
CA THR A 50 3.51 -17.58 0.73
C THR A 50 2.03 -17.91 0.95
N ASP A 51 1.73 -18.90 1.79
CA ASP A 51 0.40 -19.18 2.33
C ASP A 51 0.24 -18.74 3.80
N ASP A 52 1.29 -18.15 4.39
CA ASP A 52 1.29 -17.69 5.79
C ASP A 52 0.38 -16.48 6.04
N ASP A 53 0.16 -16.18 7.32
CA ASP A 53 -0.55 -14.97 7.72
C ASP A 53 0.26 -13.71 7.40
N VAL A 54 -0.41 -12.70 6.83
CA VAL A 54 0.18 -11.40 6.48
C VAL A 54 -0.32 -10.34 7.45
N PHE A 55 0.61 -9.68 8.16
CA PHE A 55 0.32 -8.55 9.05
C PHE A 55 0.90 -7.26 8.49
N LEU A 56 0.07 -6.22 8.39
CA LEU A 56 0.51 -4.87 7.99
C LEU A 56 0.98 -4.09 9.21
N VAL A 57 2.24 -3.65 9.20
CA VAL A 57 2.85 -2.83 10.25
C VAL A 57 3.42 -1.54 9.67
N GLY A 58 3.45 -0.47 10.45
CA GLY A 58 4.13 0.76 10.05
C GLY A 58 5.65 0.54 10.00
N GLY A 59 6.28 0.93 8.90
CA GLY A 59 7.73 0.89 8.70
C GLY A 59 8.32 2.29 8.51
N SER A 60 9.65 2.39 8.61
CA SER A 60 10.45 3.62 8.41
C SER A 60 10.95 3.78 6.98
#